data_AF-A0A850SC85-F1
#
_entry.id   AF-A0A850SC85-F1
#
_cell.length_a   1.000
_cell.length_b   1.000
_cell.length_c   1.000
_cell.angle_alpha   90.00
_cell.angle_beta   90.00
_cell.angle_gamma   90.00
#
_symmetry.space_group_name_H-M   'P 1'
#
loop_
_entity.id
_entity.type
_entity.pdbx_description
1 polymer ?
#
loop_
_entity_poly.entity_id
_entity_poly.type
_entity_poly.pdbx_seq_one_letter_code
_entity_poly.pdbx_strand_id
1 'polypeptide(L)'
;MNSQGLYIAAMAAIAVAAFGLVFGITGTTEGRRRAGLRILQFGMGIGGFTLIGGAILGGDGEDAVYGLLLLLFGTGVTAIGRAKAQRTE
;
A
#
# COMPACT_ATOMS: atom_id res chain seq x y z
N MET A 1 14.39 -16.19 -8.68
CA MET A 1 13.94 -14.86 -9.14
C MET A 1 15.09 -13.89 -8.93
N ASN A 2 15.50 -13.12 -9.95
CA ASN A 2 16.52 -12.09 -9.76
C ASN A 2 15.98 -10.97 -8.87
N SER A 3 16.80 -10.50 -7.92
CA SER A 3 16.50 -9.39 -6.99
C SER A 3 15.95 -8.15 -7.72
N GLN A 4 16.41 -7.87 -8.94
CA GLN A 4 15.89 -6.78 -9.79
C GLN A 4 14.39 -6.87 -10.08
N GLY A 5 13.86 -8.06 -10.41
CA GLY A 5 12.43 -8.20 -10.72
C GLY A 5 11.54 -7.92 -9.51
N LEU A 6 12.08 -8.15 -8.33
CA LEU A 6 11.41 -8.00 -7.05
C LEU A 6 11.37 -6.52 -6.61
N TYR A 7 12.46 -5.78 -6.82
CA TYR A 7 12.47 -4.32 -6.67
C TYR A 7 11.54 -3.62 -7.67
N ILE A 8 11.51 -4.06 -8.93
CA ILE A 8 10.61 -3.49 -9.94
C ILE A 8 9.14 -3.69 -9.52
N ALA A 9 8.79 -4.88 -9.02
CA ALA A 9 7.45 -5.16 -8.52
C ALA A 9 7.09 -4.32 -7.28
N ALA A 10 8.03 -4.15 -6.34
CA ALA A 10 7.82 -3.28 -5.17
C ALA A 10 7.60 -1.83 -5.58
N MET A 11 8.41 -1.29 -6.49
CA MET A 11 8.27 0.08 -7.01
C MET A 11 6.96 0.29 -7.76
N ALA A 12 6.55 -0.68 -8.60
CA ALA A 12 5.27 -0.62 -9.29
C ALA A 12 4.09 -0.61 -8.30
N ALA A 13 4.16 -1.41 -7.23
CA ALA A 13 3.13 -1.45 -6.20
C ALA A 13 3.06 -0.12 -5.41
N ILE A 14 4.21 0.50 -5.11
CA ILE A 14 4.27 1.81 -4.47
C ILE A 14 3.69 2.90 -5.40
N ALA A 15 3.96 2.84 -6.70
CA ALA A 15 3.37 3.76 -7.67
C ALA A 15 1.84 3.64 -7.73
N VAL A 16 1.30 2.41 -7.69
CA VAL A 16 -0.15 2.16 -7.59
C VAL A 16 -0.70 2.73 -6.28
N ALA A 17 0.03 2.59 -5.18
CA ALA A 17 -0.35 3.17 -3.90
C ALA A 17 -0.45 4.70 -4.00
N ALA A 18 0.59 5.36 -4.50
CA ALA A 18 0.62 6.81 -4.71
C ALA A 18 -0.50 7.29 -5.64
N PHE A 19 -0.79 6.56 -6.71
CA PHE A 19 -1.92 6.86 -7.58
C PHE A 19 -3.25 6.78 -6.83
N GLY A 20 -3.47 5.73 -6.03
CA GLY A 20 -4.66 5.56 -5.20
C GLY A 20 -4.86 6.72 -4.22
N LEU A 21 -3.77 7.21 -3.61
CA LEU A 21 -3.79 8.39 -2.74
C LEU A 21 -4.24 9.63 -3.51
N VAL A 22 -3.60 9.95 -4.63
CA VAL A 22 -3.91 11.13 -5.44
C VAL A 22 -5.34 11.06 -5.97
N PHE A 23 -5.75 9.91 -6.50
CA PHE A 23 -7.11 9.67 -6.99
C PHE A 23 -8.15 9.82 -5.87
N GLY A 24 -7.84 9.35 -4.66
CA GLY A 24 -8.70 9.49 -3.49
C GLY A 24 -8.82 10.95 -3.04
N ILE A 25 -7.70 11.68 -2.91
CA ILE A 25 -7.67 13.07 -2.43
C ILE A 25 -8.35 14.02 -3.42
N THR A 26 -8.09 13.85 -4.72
CA THR A 26 -8.67 14.67 -5.79
C THR A 26 -10.13 14.33 -6.09
N GLY A 27 -10.63 13.21 -5.55
CA GLY A 27 -12.02 12.80 -5.69
C GLY A 27 -12.98 13.71 -4.94
N THR A 28 -13.92 14.33 -5.67
CA THR A 28 -15.00 15.14 -5.10
C THR A 28 -16.14 14.31 -4.51
N THR A 29 -16.21 13.02 -4.82
CA THR A 29 -17.24 12.10 -4.31
C THR A 29 -16.69 11.16 -3.25
N GLU A 30 -17.53 10.81 -2.27
CA GLU A 30 -17.17 9.86 -1.20
C GLU A 30 -16.82 8.47 -1.78
N GLY A 31 -17.47 8.08 -2.87
CA GLY A 31 -17.17 6.85 -3.61
C GLY A 31 -15.75 6.85 -4.21
N ARG A 32 -15.30 7.94 -4.84
CA ARG A 32 -13.93 8.07 -5.35
C ARG A 32 -12.90 8.06 -4.23
N ARG A 33 -13.19 8.75 -3.11
CA ARG A 33 -12.34 8.73 -1.92
C ARG A 33 -12.14 7.31 -1.40
N ARG A 34 -13.23 6.53 -1.24
CA ARG A 34 -13.15 5.13 -0.81
C ARG A 34 -12.41 4.24 -1.81
N ALA A 35 -12.64 4.43 -3.11
CA ALA A 35 -11.92 3.69 -4.14
C ALA A 35 -10.41 3.99 -4.11
N GLY A 36 -10.03 5.26 -4.00
CA GLY A 36 -8.63 5.69 -3.87
C GLY A 36 -7.95 5.09 -2.63
N LEU A 37 -8.63 5.10 -1.47
CA LEU A 37 -8.11 4.46 -0.25
C LEU A 37 -7.94 2.94 -0.38
N ARG A 38 -8.83 2.26 -1.12
CA ARG A 38 -8.67 0.82 -1.42
C ARG A 38 -7.48 0.54 -2.34
N ILE A 39 -7.29 1.36 -3.37
CA ILE A 39 -6.15 1.26 -4.29
C ILE A 39 -4.84 1.52 -3.54
N LEU A 40 -4.84 2.55 -2.69
CA LEU A 40 -3.72 2.88 -1.79
C LEU A 40 -3.33 1.69 -0.92
N GLN A 41 -4.31 1.11 -0.23
CA GLN A 41 -4.11 -0.05 0.62
C GLN A 41 -3.58 -1.25 -0.16
N PHE A 42 -4.12 -1.52 -1.35
CA PHE A 42 -3.70 -2.64 -2.17
C PHE A 42 -2.25 -2.50 -2.65
N GLY A 43 -1.86 -1.29 -3.09
CA GLY A 43 -0.49 -0.99 -3.47
C GLY A 43 0.50 -1.11 -2.30
N MET A 44 0.13 -0.60 -1.12
CA MET A 44 0.95 -0.77 0.10
C MET A 44 1.08 -2.24 0.50
N GLY A 45 -0.01 -3.02 0.41
CA GLY A 45 -0.01 -4.44 0.72
C GLY A 45 0.93 -5.23 -0.18
N ILE A 46 0.79 -5.08 -1.50
CA ILE A 46 1.64 -5.78 -2.47
C ILE A 46 3.10 -5.33 -2.33
N GLY A 47 3.36 -4.03 -2.20
CA GLY A 47 4.72 -3.52 -2.01
C GLY A 47 5.36 -4.08 -0.74
N GLY A 48 4.60 -4.13 0.36
CA GLY A 48 5.05 -4.69 1.63
C GLY A 48 5.39 -6.17 1.56
N PHE A 49 4.50 -6.99 1.00
CA PHE A 49 4.76 -8.43 0.81
C PHE A 49 5.92 -8.70 -0.13
N THR A 50 6.06 -7.87 -1.17
CA THR A 50 7.17 -8.00 -2.12
C THR A 50 8.49 -7.74 -1.40
N LEU A 51 8.62 -6.65 -0.64
CA LEU A 51 9.86 -6.37 0.10
C LEU A 51 10.18 -7.41 1.17
N ILE A 52 9.18 -7.92 1.89
CA ILE A 52 9.38 -9.03 2.85
C ILE A 52 9.86 -10.29 2.13
N GLY A 53 9.24 -10.65 1.01
CA GLY A 53 9.69 -11.78 0.19
C GLY A 53 11.10 -11.59 -0.37
N GLY A 54 11.46 -10.34 -0.68
CA GLY A 54 12.80 -9.95 -1.11
C GLY A 54 13.84 -10.14 -0.02
N ALA A 55 13.55 -9.68 1.19
CA ALA A 55 14.41 -9.86 2.34
C ALA A 55 14.64 -11.33 2.70
N ILE A 56 13.61 -12.17 2.62
CA ILE A 56 13.72 -13.63 2.87
C ILE A 56 14.63 -14.30 1.83
N LEU A 57 14.57 -13.86 0.57
CA LEU A 57 15.33 -14.45 -0.54
C LEU A 57 16.73 -13.84 -0.71
N GLY A 58 16.92 -12.59 -0.30
CA GLY A 58 18.14 -11.81 -0.51
C GLY A 58 19.02 -11.63 0.73
N GLY A 59 18.48 -11.84 1.94
CA GLY A 59 19.23 -11.72 3.19
C GLY A 59 19.30 -10.30 3.77
N ASP A 60 18.76 -9.30 3.07
CA ASP A 60 18.76 -7.91 3.53
C ASP A 60 17.58 -7.64 4.48
N GLY A 61 17.85 -7.64 5.78
CA GLY A 61 16.86 -7.43 6.83
C GLY A 61 16.18 -6.06 6.80
N GLU A 62 16.80 -5.04 6.21
CA GLU A 62 16.21 -3.70 6.07
C GLU A 62 14.97 -3.69 5.17
N ASP A 63 14.96 -4.48 4.09
CA ASP A 63 13.80 -4.59 3.19
C ASP A 63 12.58 -5.19 3.90
N ALA A 64 12.80 -6.10 4.86
CA ALA A 64 11.73 -6.64 5.68
C ALA A 64 11.10 -5.57 6.59
N VAL A 65 11.91 -4.65 7.13
CA VAL A 65 11.44 -3.54 7.97
C VAL A 65 10.59 -2.58 7.14
N TYR A 66 11.06 -2.18 5.96
CA TYR A 66 10.28 -1.33 5.06
C TYR A 66 8.99 -2.01 4.60
N GLY A 67 9.06 -3.30 4.31
CA GLY A 67 7.87 -4.07 3.94
C GLY A 67 6.84 -4.17 5.07
N LEU A 68 7.30 -4.36 6.32
CA LEU A 68 6.43 -4.37 7.49
C LEU A 68 5.81 -3.00 7.76
N LEU A 69 6.58 -1.91 7.61
CA LEU A 69 6.08 -0.54 7.75
C LEU A 69 4.98 -0.26 6.71
N LEU A 70 5.19 -0.69 5.46
CA LEU A 70 4.18 -0.59 4.39
C LEU A 70 2.88 -1.32 4.74
N LEU A 71 2.97 -2.54 5.31
CA LEU A 71 1.78 -3.27 5.76
C LEU A 71 1.09 -2.56 6.93
N LEU A 72 1.85 -2.06 7.91
CA LEU A 72 1.31 -1.34 9.06
C LEU A 72 0.55 -0.08 8.60
N PHE A 73 1.15 0.72 7.71
CA PHE A 73 0.48 1.89 7.14
C PHE A 73 -0.75 1.51 6.31
N GLY A 74 -0.70 0.44 5.52
CA GLY A 74 -1.86 -0.08 4.79
C GLY A 74 -3.03 -0.48 5.70
N THR A 75 -2.75 -1.06 6.87
CA THR A 75 -3.80 -1.35 7.87
C THR A 75 -4.36 -0.07 8.50
N GLY A 76 -3.53 0.94 8.75
CA GLY A 76 -3.97 2.26 9.21
C GLY A 76 -4.93 2.95 8.24
N VAL A 77 -4.69 2.84 6.93
CA VAL A 77 -5.59 3.34 5.87
C VAL A 77 -6.98 2.68 5.96
N THR A 78 -7.05 1.40 6.34
CA THR A 78 -8.32 0.68 6.54
C THR A 78 -9.15 1.28 7.67
N ALA A 79 -8.50 1.65 8.78
CA ALA A 79 -9.16 2.21 9.94
C ALA A 79 -9.77 3.59 9.65
N ILE A 80 -9.04 4.44 8.90
CA ILE A 80 -9.52 5.77 8.48
C ILE A 80 -10.76 5.64 7.59
N GLY A 81 -10.74 4.70 6.64
CA GLY A 81 -11.88 4.45 5.74
C GLY A 81 -13.15 3.99 6.48
N ARG A 82 -13.01 3.19 7.55
CA ARG A 82 -14.15 2.70 8.35
C ARG A 82 -14.69 3.76 9.31
N ALA A 83 -13.83 4.50 10.00
CA ALA A 83 -14.25 5.52 10.96
C ALA A 83 -15.09 6.63 10.30
N LYS A 84 -14.80 6.96 9.04
CA LYS A 84 -15.58 7.95 8.28
C LYS A 84 -16.92 7.39 7.80
N ALA A 85 -16.99 6.11 7.45
CA ALA A 85 -18.23 5.45 7.08
C ALA A 85 -19.24 5.41 8.24
N GLN A 86 -18.78 5.15 9.46
CA GLN A 86 -19.61 5.06 10.66
C GLN A 86 -20.12 6.41 11.19
N ARG A 87 -19.54 7.55 10.79
CA ARG A 87 -20.00 8.89 11.20
C ARG A 87 -21.11 9.46 10.32
N THR A 88 -21.52 8.74 9.28
CA THR A 88 -22.54 9.19 8.32
C THR A 88 -23.85 8.39 8.44
N GLU A 89 -23.93 7.47 9.41
CA GLU A 89 -25.14 6.78 9.85
C GLU A 89 -25.62 7.38 11.18
#